data_AF-A0A529N825-F1
#
_entry.id   AF-A0A529N825-F1
#
_cell.length_a   1.000
_cell.length_b   1.000
_cell.length_c   1.000
_cell.angle_alpha   90.00
_cell.angle_beta   90.00
_cell.angle_gamma   90.00
#
_symmetry.space_group_name_H-M   'P 1'
#
loop_
_entity.id
_entity.type
_entity.pdbx_description
1 polymer ?
#
loop_
_entity_poly.entity_id
_entity_poly.type
_entity_poly.pdbx_seq_one_letter_code
_entity_poly.pdbx_strand_id
1 'polypeptide(L)'
;HGGPGCTYDYVDTFKDIAVLDGRAVIHYDQLGNGNSTRLPEKGSDFWTVDLFLDELDTVLRSLGIEQRYAFLGQSWGGMLGAEHAVR
;
A
#
# COMPACT_ATOMS: atom_id res chain seq x y z
N HIS A 1 1.41 4.05 -0.65
CA HIS A 1 1.33 5.53 -0.72
C HIS A 1 0.51 6.04 0.48
N GLY A 2 0.30 7.34 0.61
CA GLY A 2 -0.48 7.99 1.67
C GLY A 2 -1.83 8.51 1.17
N GLY A 3 -2.36 9.53 1.86
CA GLY A 3 -3.71 10.05 1.68
C GLY A 3 -4.40 10.17 3.05
N PRO A 4 -5.25 9.20 3.48
CA PRO A 4 -5.70 8.03 2.71
C PRO A 4 -6.49 8.43 1.46
N GLY A 5 -6.41 7.61 0.41
CA GLY A 5 -7.08 7.85 -0.88
C GLY A 5 -6.29 8.63 -1.94
N CYS A 6 -5.00 8.89 -1.76
CA CYS A 6 -4.12 9.25 -2.89
C CYS A 6 -3.75 7.99 -3.70
N THR A 7 -2.88 8.13 -4.70
CA THR A 7 -2.39 7.05 -5.57
C THR A 7 -0.87 6.93 -5.51
N TYR A 8 -0.30 5.93 -6.18
CA TYR A 8 1.14 5.71 -6.21
C TYR A 8 1.91 6.81 -6.95
N ASP A 9 1.27 7.58 -7.83
CA ASP A 9 1.91 8.54 -8.74
C ASP A 9 2.80 9.54 -8.00
N TYR A 10 2.38 10.03 -6.82
CA TYR A 10 3.16 11.04 -6.08
C TYR A 10 4.39 10.48 -5.36
N VAL A 11 4.50 9.14 -5.26
CA VAL A 11 5.67 8.42 -4.73
C VAL A 11 6.36 7.57 -5.81
N ASP A 12 6.08 7.83 -7.09
CA ASP A 12 6.64 7.08 -8.23
C ASP A 12 8.17 7.07 -8.22
N THR A 13 8.81 8.14 -7.72
CA THR A 13 10.27 8.24 -7.59
C THR A 13 10.89 7.16 -6.69
N PHE A 14 10.12 6.48 -5.83
CA PHE A 14 10.66 5.36 -5.05
C PHE A 14 11.11 4.19 -5.92
N LYS A 15 10.67 4.09 -7.18
CA LYS A 15 11.14 3.06 -8.11
C LYS A 15 12.64 3.16 -8.39
N ASP A 16 13.23 4.34 -8.19
CA ASP A 16 14.66 4.56 -8.40
C ASP A 16 15.52 3.74 -7.42
N ILE A 17 14.96 3.26 -6.31
CA ILE A 17 15.61 2.29 -5.41
C ILE A 17 15.99 1.01 -6.17
N ALA A 18 15.18 0.58 -7.14
CA ALA A 18 15.49 -0.58 -7.96
C ALA A 18 16.76 -0.38 -8.79
N VAL A 19 17.01 0.85 -9.25
CA VAL A 19 18.22 1.21 -9.99
C VAL A 19 19.45 1.24 -9.07
N LEU A 20 19.28 1.73 -7.83
CA LEU A 20 20.38 1.88 -6.87
C LEU A 20 20.85 0.54 -6.28
N ASP A 21 19.94 -0.43 -6.12
CA ASP A 21 20.15 -1.59 -5.24
C ASP A 21 19.73 -2.93 -5.89
N GLY A 22 19.16 -2.89 -7.10
CA GLY A 22 18.68 -4.07 -7.82
C GLY A 22 17.48 -4.78 -7.18
N ARG A 23 16.94 -4.26 -6.07
CA ARG A 23 15.75 -4.81 -5.40
C ARG A 23 14.50 -4.42 -6.19
N ALA A 24 13.59 -5.38 -6.36
CA ALA A 24 12.27 -5.07 -6.90
C ALA A 24 11.56 -4.07 -6.00
N VAL A 25 10.96 -3.05 -6.60
CA VAL A 25 10.11 -2.06 -5.94
C VAL A 25 8.68 -2.29 -6.43
N ILE A 26 7.76 -2.46 -5.49
CA ILE A 26 6.35 -2.70 -5.78
C ILE A 26 5.55 -1.47 -5.34
N HIS A 27 4.92 -0.81 -6.30
CA HIS A 27 3.87 0.17 -6.07
C HIS A 27 2.52 -0.49 -6.29
N TYR A 28 1.54 -0.15 -5.46
CA TYR A 28 0.15 -0.47 -5.69
C TYR A 28 -0.73 0.69 -5.21
N ASP A 29 -1.88 0.88 -5.86
CA ASP A 29 -2.93 1.78 -5.40
C ASP A 29 -3.82 1.06 -4.40
N GLN A 30 -4.04 1.64 -3.24
CA GLN A 30 -4.98 1.10 -2.24
C GLN A 30 -6.42 1.15 -2.78
N LEU A 31 -7.26 0.21 -2.32
CA LEU A 31 -8.67 0.13 -2.67
C LEU A 31 -9.36 1.48 -2.52
N GLY A 32 -10.22 1.83 -3.48
CA GLY A 32 -11.00 3.07 -3.46
C GLY A 32 -10.47 4.17 -4.38
N ASN A 33 -9.25 4.09 -4.91
CA ASN A 33 -8.77 5.06 -5.91
C ASN A 33 -7.73 4.50 -6.90
N GLY A 34 -7.26 5.35 -7.82
CA GLY A 34 -6.20 5.04 -8.76
C GLY A 34 -6.59 3.94 -9.75
N ASN A 35 -5.69 2.97 -9.92
CA ASN A 35 -5.90 1.79 -10.75
C ASN A 35 -6.61 0.65 -10.02
N SER A 36 -6.91 0.82 -8.73
CA SER A 36 -7.69 -0.13 -7.95
C SER A 36 -9.19 0.13 -8.06
N THR A 37 -9.99 -0.84 -7.62
CA THR A 37 -11.45 -0.74 -7.69
C THR A 37 -11.95 0.47 -6.91
N ARG A 38 -12.78 1.29 -7.55
CA ARG A 38 -13.47 2.42 -6.93
C ARG A 38 -14.83 1.96 -6.41
N LEU A 39 -15.18 2.36 -5.19
CA LEU A 39 -16.41 1.95 -4.50
C LEU A 39 -17.18 3.18 -3.98
N PRO A 40 -17.68 4.07 -4.87
CA PRO A 40 -18.31 5.34 -4.47
C PRO A 40 -19.59 5.15 -3.64
N GLU A 41 -20.19 3.96 -3.66
CA GLU A 41 -21.38 3.61 -2.89
C GLU A 41 -21.10 3.26 -1.42
N LYS A 42 -19.83 3.11 -1.02
CA LYS A 42 -19.43 2.73 0.33
C LYS A 42 -19.36 3.93 1.27
N GLY A 43 -19.98 3.78 2.44
CA GLY A 43 -19.97 4.77 3.51
C GLY A 43 -18.66 4.82 4.29
N SER A 44 -18.55 5.77 5.20
CA SER A 44 -17.34 5.99 6.03
C SER A 44 -17.00 4.82 6.95
N ASP A 45 -18.00 4.02 7.32
CA ASP A 45 -17.88 2.82 8.15
C ASP A 45 -17.15 1.67 7.43
N PHE A 46 -17.12 1.69 6.10
CA PHE A 46 -16.40 0.69 5.30
C PHE A 46 -14.88 0.93 5.29
N TRP A 47 -14.45 2.19 5.26
CA TRP A 47 -13.05 2.58 5.06
C TRP A 47 -12.26 2.56 6.38
N THR A 48 -11.84 1.37 6.80
CA THR A 48 -11.15 1.15 8.08
C THR A 48 -9.67 0.83 7.88
N VAL A 49 -8.86 1.00 8.95
CA VAL A 49 -7.45 0.55 8.97
C VAL A 49 -7.36 -0.94 8.67
N ASP A 50 -8.23 -1.75 9.29
CA ASP A 50 -8.23 -3.21 9.13
C ASP A 50 -8.47 -3.63 7.68
N LEU A 51 -9.36 -2.95 6.95
CA LEU A 51 -9.56 -3.17 5.51
C LEU A 51 -8.25 -3.04 4.72
N PHE A 52 -7.48 -1.99 4.97
CA PHE A 52 -6.23 -1.75 4.23
C PHE A 52 -5.09 -2.68 4.66
N LEU A 53 -5.12 -3.20 5.90
CA LEU A 53 -4.18 -4.22 6.35
C LEU A 53 -4.50 -5.58 5.73
N ASP A 54 -5.78 -5.95 5.63
CA ASP A 54 -6.22 -7.16 4.94
C ASP A 54 -5.93 -7.09 3.42
N GLU A 55 -6.07 -5.90 2.81
CA GLU A 55 -5.65 -5.65 1.44
C GLU A 55 -4.13 -5.86 1.28
N LEU A 56 -3.31 -5.28 2.17
CA LEU A 56 -1.86 -5.45 2.14
C LEU A 56 -1.46 -6.93 2.26
N ASP A 57 -2.05 -7.68 3.19
CA ASP A 57 -1.81 -9.13 3.33
C ASP A 57 -2.19 -9.90 2.07
N THR A 58 -3.24 -9.45 1.37
CA THR A 58 -3.66 -10.05 0.09
C THR A 58 -2.65 -9.76 -1.02
N VAL A 59 -2.18 -8.52 -1.13
CA VAL A 59 -1.13 -8.14 -2.09
C VAL A 59 0.15 -8.95 -1.84
N LEU A 60 0.64 -8.99 -0.61
CA LEU A 60 1.88 -9.70 -0.24
C LEU A 60 1.79 -11.19 -0.58
N ARG A 61 0.67 -11.85 -0.21
CA ARG A 61 0.44 -13.27 -0.51
C ARG A 61 0.30 -13.53 -2.01
N SER A 62 -0.40 -12.67 -2.75
CA SER A 62 -0.58 -12.84 -4.20
C SER A 62 0.74 -12.74 -4.97
N LEU A 63 1.70 -11.97 -4.44
CA LEU A 63 3.04 -11.83 -5.01
C LEU A 63 4.04 -12.87 -4.45
N GLY A 64 3.65 -13.64 -3.43
CA GLY A 64 4.50 -14.64 -2.78
C GLY A 64 5.70 -14.05 -2.02
N ILE A 65 5.54 -12.85 -1.46
CA ILE A 65 6.62 -12.12 -0.77
C ILE A 65 6.34 -11.91 0.72
N GLU A 66 5.22 -12.42 1.25
CA GLU A 66 4.75 -12.15 2.61
C GLU A 66 5.75 -12.58 3.70
N GLN A 67 6.65 -13.51 3.39
CA GLN A 67 7.68 -13.98 4.32
C GLN A 67 8.89 -13.03 4.43
N ARG A 68 9.16 -12.22 3.40
CA ARG A 68 10.37 -11.37 3.37
C ARG A 68 10.25 -10.21 2.39
N TYR A 69 10.02 -9.03 2.93
CA TYR A 69 9.97 -7.76 2.19
C TYR A 69 10.40 -6.60 3.10
N ALA A 70 10.68 -5.45 2.49
CA ALA A 70 10.82 -4.19 3.22
C ALA A 70 9.59 -3.33 2.92
N PHE A 71 9.07 -2.64 3.94
CA PHE A 71 7.92 -1.76 3.78
C PHE A 71 8.38 -0.29 3.80
N LEU A 72 8.00 0.47 2.77
CA LEU A 72 8.25 1.91 2.68
C LEU A 72 6.93 2.66 2.56
N GLY A 73 6.49 3.26 3.67
CA GLY A 73 5.26 4.04 3.76
C GLY A 73 5.53 5.55 3.85
N GLN A 74 4.75 6.36 3.14
CA GLN A 74 4.79 7.82 3.23
C GLN A 74 3.44 8.36 3.71
N SER A 75 3.46 9.33 4.64
CA SER A 75 2.26 9.93 5.27
C SER A 75 1.36 8.84 5.89
N TRP A 76 0.08 8.78 5.55
CA TRP A 76 -0.83 7.67 5.92
C TRP A 76 -0.23 6.29 5.64
N GLY A 77 0.52 6.12 4.56
CA GLY A 77 1.17 4.84 4.28
C GLY A 77 2.21 4.46 5.33
N GLY A 78 2.86 5.44 5.97
CA GLY A 78 3.74 5.21 7.11
C GLY A 78 2.97 4.78 8.35
N MET A 79 1.78 5.36 8.59
CA MET A 79 0.88 4.93 9.66
C MET A 79 0.39 3.50 9.44
N LEU A 80 -0.08 3.17 8.22
CA LEU A 80 -0.47 1.80 7.86
C LEU A 80 0.69 0.82 8.04
N GLY A 81 1.91 1.20 7.67
CA GLY A 81 3.11 0.39 7.88
C GLY A 81 3.43 0.17 9.36
N ALA A 82 3.20 1.17 10.21
CA ALA A 82 3.38 1.03 11.66
C ALA A 82 2.33 0.08 12.26
N GLU A 83 1.06 0.23 11.88
CA GLU A 83 -0.02 -0.69 12.29
C GLU A 83 0.25 -2.12 11.82
N HIS A 84 0.76 -2.29 10.60
CA HIS A 84 1.17 -3.59 10.07
C HIS A 84 2.31 -4.23 10.88
N ALA A 85 3.32 -3.43 11.25
CA ALA A 85 4.53 -3.93 11.90
C ALA A 85 4.34 -4.36 13.36
N VAL A 86 3.26 -3.92 14.01
CA VAL A 86 2.95 -4.26 15.41
C VAL A 86 1.97 -5.42 15.56
N ARG A 87 1.46 -5.97 14.44
CA ARG A 87 0.69 -7.21 14.40
C ARG A 87 1.60 -8.43 14.51
#